data_AF-A0A542RIN5-F1
#
_entry.id   AF-A0A542RIN5-F1
#
_cell.length_a   1.000
_cell.length_b   1.000
_cell.length_c   1.000
_cell.angle_alpha   90.00
_cell.angle_beta   90.00
_cell.angle_gamma   90.00
#
_symmetry.space_group_name_H-M   'P 1'
#
loop_
_entity.id
_entity.type
_entity.pdbx_description
1 polymer ?
#
loop_
_entity_poly.entity_id
_entity_poly.type
_entity_poly.pdbx_seq_one_letter_code
_entity_poly.pdbx_strand_id
1 'polypeptide(L)'
;MKKRVFWLVILLLFGYIVFQKIADRPPNVEGHMETVDEATGVEYQSIQLAKDQIYQGDLLLVNKDYPVHEAGVKNDVIRLSEHEELVQGYRLLDHRIEVSERVAKVFLEMVEAAQQDNVSHFILNSGYRGMEEQEKLYEEMGPAYAMPSGYSEHNVGSALDIGSTQMKMEHAPEGKWLEDHSWKYGFILRYPKDKVAITGTVFEPWHFRYVGLPHSAIMKQNNFSLEEYLDYLKDKRSISVTNDGKIYEINYYPVDEEMTIKVPISSNYEISGDNMGGVIVTSYVNEEKKE
;
A
#
# COMPACT_ATOMS: atom_id res chain seq x y z
N MET A 1 -23.50 44.32 9.24
CA MET A 1 -23.07 43.23 10.16
C MET A 1 -23.03 41.84 9.50
N LYS A 2 -23.97 41.46 8.62
CA LYS A 2 -24.01 40.11 8.01
C LYS A 2 -22.84 39.73 7.07
N LYS A 3 -22.23 40.68 6.36
CA LYS A 3 -21.11 40.39 5.44
C LYS A 3 -19.78 40.08 6.15
N ARG A 4 -19.53 40.63 7.34
CA ARG A 4 -18.27 40.39 8.08
C ARG A 4 -18.25 39.03 8.78
N VAL A 5 -19.42 38.53 9.18
CA VAL A 5 -19.56 37.18 9.78
C VAL A 5 -19.34 36.09 8.72
N PHE A 6 -19.76 36.31 7.47
CA PHE A 6 -19.56 35.37 6.37
C PHE A 6 -18.07 35.14 6.04
N TRP A 7 -17.27 36.21 6.01
CA TRP A 7 -15.81 36.10 5.79
C TRP A 7 -15.07 35.41 6.93
N LEU A 8 -15.52 35.58 8.18
CA LEU A 8 -14.95 34.88 9.33
C LEU A 8 -15.22 33.37 9.29
N VAL A 9 -16.41 32.95 8.83
CA VAL A 9 -16.74 31.53 8.67
C VAL A 9 -15.92 30.89 7.55
N ILE A 10 -15.69 31.60 6.43
CA ILE A 10 -14.84 31.10 5.34
C ILE A 10 -13.38 30.94 5.80
N LEU A 11 -12.84 31.91 6.55
CA LEU A 11 -11.47 31.84 7.07
C LEU A 11 -11.30 30.70 8.09
N LEU A 12 -12.30 30.42 8.92
CA LEU A 12 -12.29 29.30 9.85
C LEU A 12 -12.39 27.95 9.12
N LEU A 13 -13.21 27.85 8.07
CA LEU A 13 -13.29 26.65 7.23
C LEU A 13 -11.99 26.42 6.44
N PHE A 14 -11.39 27.48 5.90
CA PHE A 14 -10.07 27.38 5.24
C PHE A 14 -8.98 26.98 6.23
N GLY A 15 -8.97 27.57 7.44
CA GLY A 15 -8.06 27.19 8.51
C GLY A 15 -8.22 25.73 8.93
N TYR A 16 -9.46 25.23 8.99
CA TYR A 16 -9.75 23.83 9.32
C TYR A 16 -9.29 22.86 8.23
N ILE A 17 -9.50 23.20 6.95
CA ILE A 17 -9.04 22.38 5.80
C ILE A 17 -7.51 22.34 5.73
N VAL A 18 -6.85 23.48 5.95
CA VAL A 18 -5.38 23.54 6.00
C VAL A 18 -4.85 22.72 7.18
N PHE A 19 -5.53 22.75 8.33
CA PHE A 19 -5.13 21.98 9.51
C PHE A 19 -5.30 20.48 9.31
N GLN A 20 -6.40 20.01 8.67
CA GLN A 20 -6.54 18.59 8.31
C GLN A 20 -5.47 18.14 7.32
N LYS A 21 -5.15 18.95 6.29
CA LYS A 21 -4.06 18.66 5.35
C LYS A 21 -2.68 18.56 5.99
N ILE A 22 -2.45 19.24 7.12
CA ILE A 22 -1.21 19.14 7.89
C ILE A 22 -1.21 17.88 8.76
N ALA A 23 -2.35 17.50 9.31
CA ALA A 23 -2.50 16.31 10.16
C ALA A 23 -2.33 14.99 9.39
N ASP A 24 -2.65 14.95 8.09
CA ASP A 24 -2.49 13.78 7.23
C ASP A 24 -1.05 13.59 6.68
N ARG A 25 -0.09 14.45 7.03
CA ARG A 25 1.30 14.32 6.56
C ARG A 25 2.06 13.24 7.36
N PRO A 26 2.88 12.41 6.72
CA PRO A 26 3.71 11.43 7.43
C PRO A 26 4.67 12.12 8.41
N PRO A 27 4.94 11.52 9.58
CA PRO A 27 5.52 12.20 10.73
C PRO A 27 6.99 12.67 10.61
N ASN A 28 7.68 12.46 9.47
CA ASN A 28 9.13 12.67 9.34
C ASN A 28 9.54 13.75 8.31
N VAL A 29 8.69 14.73 7.99
CA VAL A 29 9.04 15.81 7.04
C VAL A 29 9.49 17.08 7.79
N GLU A 30 10.81 17.27 7.95
CA GLU A 30 11.38 18.56 8.37
C GLU A 30 12.07 19.28 7.20
N GLY A 31 11.59 20.49 6.86
CA GLY A 31 12.21 21.40 5.90
C GLY A 31 11.21 22.03 4.92
N HIS A 32 11.14 23.36 4.89
CA HIS A 32 10.35 24.12 3.91
C HIS A 32 11.25 25.09 3.15
N MET A 33 11.50 24.79 1.87
CA MET A 33 12.07 25.73 0.92
C MET A 33 11.31 25.57 -0.41
N GLU A 34 10.56 26.60 -0.76
CA GLU A 34 9.68 26.67 -1.93
C GLU A 34 10.47 27.17 -3.15
N THR A 35 10.33 26.49 -4.29
CA THR A 35 10.93 26.95 -5.57
C THR A 35 9.91 26.84 -6.69
N VAL A 36 9.77 27.89 -7.50
CA VAL A 36 8.88 27.93 -8.67
C VAL A 36 9.64 27.48 -9.91
N ASP A 37 9.09 26.56 -10.69
CA ASP A 37 9.59 26.28 -12.04
C ASP A 37 8.98 27.29 -13.03
N GLU A 38 9.81 28.23 -13.52
CA GLU A 38 9.38 29.31 -14.43
C GLU A 38 8.85 28.80 -15.78
N ALA A 39 9.13 27.55 -16.16
CA ALA A 39 8.66 26.97 -17.42
C ALA A 39 7.22 26.44 -17.36
N THR A 40 6.76 26.00 -16.19
CA THR A 40 5.48 25.31 -16.00
C THR A 40 4.53 26.03 -15.03
N GLY A 41 5.05 26.99 -14.24
CA GLY A 41 4.29 27.67 -13.20
C GLY A 41 3.91 26.77 -12.02
N VAL A 42 4.45 25.55 -11.97
CA VAL A 42 4.20 24.60 -10.88
C VAL A 42 5.13 24.93 -9.72
N GLU A 43 4.55 25.12 -8.54
CA GLU A 43 5.31 25.31 -7.31
C GLU A 43 5.72 23.96 -6.73
N TYR A 44 6.99 23.88 -6.31
CA TYR A 44 7.55 22.68 -5.67
C TYR A 44 7.94 22.98 -4.23
N GLN A 45 7.70 21.99 -3.36
CA GLN A 45 8.27 21.94 -2.02
C GLN A 45 9.42 20.93 -1.98
N SER A 46 10.43 21.25 -1.18
CA SER A 46 11.55 20.36 -0.89
C SER A 46 11.24 19.48 0.32
N ILE A 47 11.48 18.18 0.22
CA ILE A 47 11.34 17.21 1.31
C ILE A 47 12.69 16.59 1.56
N GLN A 48 13.13 16.60 2.82
CA GLN A 48 14.30 15.83 3.24
C GLN A 48 13.90 14.38 3.48
N LEU A 49 14.63 13.45 2.87
CA LEU A 49 14.50 12.03 3.09
C LEU A 49 15.66 11.55 3.93
N ALA A 50 15.34 11.04 5.12
CA ALA A 50 16.27 10.29 5.93
C ALA A 50 16.59 8.95 5.25
N LYS A 51 17.78 8.41 5.50
CA LYS A 51 18.25 7.17 4.88
C LYS A 51 17.37 5.95 5.22
N ASP A 52 16.73 5.95 6.38
CA ASP A 52 15.84 4.88 6.85
C ASP A 52 14.49 4.83 6.11
N GLN A 53 14.16 5.85 5.31
CA GLN A 53 12.96 5.86 4.46
C GLN A 53 12.94 4.70 3.45
N ILE A 54 14.10 4.15 3.07
CA ILE A 54 14.20 2.97 2.19
C ILE A 54 13.52 1.73 2.79
N TYR A 55 13.28 1.73 4.10
CA TYR A 55 12.69 0.63 4.86
C TYR A 55 11.23 0.87 5.25
N GLN A 56 10.62 1.99 4.84
CA GLN A 56 9.27 2.38 5.26
C GLN A 56 8.34 2.53 4.04
N GLY A 57 7.10 2.05 4.13
CA GLY A 57 6.07 2.27 3.11
C GLY A 57 5.37 1.01 2.62
N ASP A 58 4.57 1.15 1.55
CA ASP A 58 3.71 0.07 1.03
C ASP A 58 4.38 -0.80 -0.05
N LEU A 59 5.47 -0.33 -0.66
CA LEU A 59 6.21 -0.99 -1.74
C LEU A 59 7.48 -1.75 -1.29
N LEU A 60 7.60 -2.03 0.02
CA LEU A 60 8.74 -2.79 0.54
C LEU A 60 8.78 -4.20 -0.07
N LEU A 61 9.90 -4.54 -0.72
CA LEU A 61 10.15 -5.91 -1.15
C LEU A 61 10.64 -6.73 0.03
N VAL A 62 9.81 -7.64 0.52
CA VAL A 62 10.20 -8.59 1.57
C VAL A 62 10.19 -9.98 0.95
N ASN A 63 11.36 -10.61 0.93
CA ASN A 63 11.56 -11.96 0.42
C ASN A 63 12.85 -12.55 1.02
N LYS A 64 13.29 -13.72 0.55
CA LYS A 64 14.51 -14.40 1.01
C LYS A 64 15.80 -13.57 0.94
N ASP A 65 15.85 -12.57 0.05
CA ASP A 65 17.04 -11.75 -0.21
C ASP A 65 16.98 -10.41 0.54
N TYR A 66 15.77 -9.91 0.82
CA TYR A 66 15.50 -8.64 1.49
C TYR A 66 14.63 -8.87 2.73
N PRO A 67 15.23 -9.00 3.93
CA PRO A 67 14.48 -9.21 5.16
C PRO A 67 13.71 -7.94 5.57
N VAL A 68 12.78 -8.13 6.50
CA VAL A 68 12.07 -7.06 7.18
C VAL A 68 13.01 -6.26 8.04
N HIS A 69 12.94 -4.94 7.89
CA HIS A 69 13.54 -3.98 8.78
C HIS A 69 12.49 -3.50 9.80
N GLU A 70 12.88 -3.26 11.06
CA GLU A 70 11.96 -2.86 12.14
C GLU A 70 11.14 -1.60 11.79
N ALA A 71 11.80 -0.60 11.20
CA ALA A 71 11.13 0.62 10.73
C ALA A 71 10.01 0.36 9.69
N GLY A 72 10.04 -0.77 8.99
CA GLY A 72 9.03 -1.14 7.99
C GLY A 72 7.79 -1.79 8.55
N VAL A 73 7.80 -2.15 9.83
CA VAL A 73 6.62 -2.69 10.51
C VAL A 73 5.59 -1.57 10.66
N LYS A 74 4.37 -1.82 10.20
CA LYS A 74 3.27 -0.85 10.31
C LYS A 74 2.92 -0.57 11.77
N ASN A 75 2.81 0.71 12.11
CA ASN A 75 2.49 1.16 13.46
C ASN A 75 0.97 1.26 13.74
N ASP A 76 0.14 1.10 12.72
CA ASP A 76 -1.34 1.16 12.79
C ASP A 76 -1.99 -0.23 12.83
N VAL A 77 -1.26 -1.25 13.28
CA VAL A 77 -1.77 -2.62 13.40
C VAL A 77 -2.75 -2.71 14.58
N ILE A 78 -3.97 -3.16 14.28
CA ILE A 78 -5.08 -3.27 15.22
C ILE A 78 -5.67 -4.69 15.19
N ARG A 79 -6.28 -5.12 16.30
CA ARG A 79 -6.99 -6.41 16.36
C ARG A 79 -8.39 -6.26 15.80
N LEU A 80 -8.67 -6.90 14.67
CA LEU A 80 -9.93 -6.69 13.94
C LEU A 80 -11.18 -7.09 14.74
N SER A 81 -11.11 -8.08 15.63
CA SER A 81 -12.26 -8.48 16.44
C SER A 81 -12.77 -7.38 17.38
N GLU A 82 -11.97 -6.35 17.64
CA GLU A 82 -12.32 -5.21 18.50
C GLU A 82 -12.98 -4.06 17.69
N HIS A 83 -13.10 -4.23 16.37
CA HIS A 83 -13.56 -3.23 15.40
C HIS A 83 -14.67 -3.80 14.50
N GLU A 84 -15.89 -3.94 15.02
CA GLU A 84 -17.02 -4.54 14.29
C GLU A 84 -17.32 -3.83 12.95
N GLU A 85 -17.03 -2.53 12.86
CA GLU A 85 -17.17 -1.74 11.65
C GLU A 85 -16.23 -2.16 10.51
N LEU A 86 -15.09 -2.79 10.83
CA LEU A 86 -14.11 -3.26 9.83
C LEU A 86 -14.32 -4.72 9.42
N VAL A 87 -15.12 -5.49 10.16
CA VAL A 87 -15.33 -6.94 9.93
C VAL A 87 -16.69 -7.22 9.29
N GLN A 88 -17.18 -6.29 8.47
CA GLN A 88 -18.44 -6.47 7.77
C GLN A 88 -18.24 -7.24 6.47
N GLY A 89 -19.09 -8.23 6.22
CA GLY A 89 -19.13 -8.92 4.93
C GLY A 89 -18.14 -10.08 4.73
N TYR A 90 -17.30 -10.37 5.72
CA TYR A 90 -16.41 -11.53 5.75
C TYR A 90 -16.30 -12.08 7.18
N ARG A 91 -15.66 -13.25 7.35
CA ARG A 91 -15.41 -13.86 8.67
C ARG A 91 -13.94 -13.74 9.06
N LEU A 92 -13.65 -13.80 10.36
CA LEU A 92 -12.30 -14.03 10.86
C LEU A 92 -12.12 -15.49 11.23
N LEU A 93 -11.01 -16.11 10.81
CA LEU A 93 -10.65 -17.46 11.23
C LEU A 93 -10.32 -17.53 12.73
N ASP A 94 -9.65 -16.49 13.23
CA ASP A 94 -9.26 -16.32 14.63
C ASP A 94 -9.52 -14.87 15.06
N HIS A 95 -9.99 -14.67 16.29
CA HIS A 95 -10.31 -13.35 16.85
C HIS A 95 -9.05 -12.49 17.07
N ARG A 96 -7.87 -13.11 17.11
CA ARG A 96 -6.58 -12.44 17.32
C ARG A 96 -5.98 -11.88 16.04
N ILE A 97 -6.64 -12.02 14.88
CA ILE A 97 -6.13 -11.49 13.62
C ILE A 97 -5.97 -9.97 13.74
N GLU A 98 -4.73 -9.54 13.49
CA GLU A 98 -4.33 -8.14 13.49
C GLU A 98 -4.05 -7.68 12.06
N VAL A 99 -4.42 -6.46 11.70
CA VAL A 99 -4.17 -5.87 10.37
C VAL A 99 -3.93 -4.38 10.56
N SER A 100 -3.13 -3.74 9.69
CA SER A 100 -3.09 -2.28 9.61
C SER A 100 -4.49 -1.71 9.39
N GLU A 101 -4.91 -0.75 10.20
CA GLU A 101 -6.22 -0.12 10.11
C GLU A 101 -6.49 0.42 8.70
N ARG A 102 -5.48 1.04 8.07
CA ARG A 102 -5.59 1.50 6.67
C ARG A 102 -5.86 0.34 5.71
N VAL A 103 -5.10 -0.74 5.81
CA VAL A 103 -5.25 -1.92 4.93
C VAL A 103 -6.60 -2.59 5.17
N ALA A 104 -7.08 -2.65 6.41
CA ALA A 104 -8.38 -3.21 6.77
C ALA A 104 -9.54 -2.43 6.13
N LYS A 105 -9.47 -1.09 6.13
CA LYS A 105 -10.48 -0.23 5.46
C LYS A 105 -10.55 -0.50 3.96
N VAL A 106 -9.39 -0.56 3.29
CA VAL A 106 -9.35 -0.83 1.84
C VAL A 106 -9.77 -2.28 1.54
N PHE A 107 -9.43 -3.23 2.40
CA PHE A 107 -9.90 -4.61 2.28
C PHE A 107 -11.44 -4.69 2.39
N LEU A 108 -12.04 -3.94 3.32
CA LEU A 108 -13.49 -3.85 3.45
C LEU A 108 -14.14 -3.31 2.16
N GLU A 109 -13.63 -2.21 1.59
CA GLU A 109 -14.12 -1.67 0.31
C GLU A 109 -14.06 -2.71 -0.82
N MET A 110 -12.98 -3.49 -0.87
CA MET A 110 -12.82 -4.56 -1.85
C MET A 110 -13.84 -5.69 -1.64
N VAL A 111 -14.10 -6.08 -0.38
CA VAL A 111 -15.11 -7.10 -0.03
C VAL A 111 -16.52 -6.60 -0.38
N GLU A 112 -16.85 -5.35 -0.06
CA GLU A 112 -18.16 -4.76 -0.38
C GLU A 112 -18.42 -4.75 -1.90
N ALA A 113 -17.40 -4.46 -2.70
CA ALA A 113 -17.51 -4.51 -4.16
C ALA A 113 -17.73 -5.94 -4.67
N ALA A 114 -17.02 -6.92 -4.12
CA ALA A 114 -17.22 -8.33 -4.46
C ALA A 114 -18.66 -8.80 -4.15
N GLN A 115 -19.25 -8.29 -3.06
CA GLN A 115 -20.63 -8.59 -2.71
C GLN A 115 -21.64 -8.05 -3.73
N GLN A 116 -21.38 -6.89 -4.34
CA GLN A 116 -22.22 -6.39 -5.44
C GLN A 116 -22.21 -7.32 -6.65
N ASP A 117 -21.12 -8.08 -6.81
CA ASP A 117 -20.97 -9.12 -7.84
C ASP A 117 -21.44 -10.51 -7.36
N ASN A 118 -22.13 -10.60 -6.22
CA ASN A 118 -22.61 -11.83 -5.58
C ASN A 118 -21.51 -12.78 -5.08
N VAL A 119 -20.31 -12.27 -4.76
CA VAL A 119 -19.20 -13.02 -4.16
C VAL A 119 -19.04 -12.59 -2.70
N SER A 120 -19.25 -13.50 -1.74
CA SER A 120 -19.48 -13.10 -0.34
C SER A 120 -19.04 -14.10 0.73
N HIS A 121 -18.42 -15.23 0.36
CA HIS A 121 -18.03 -16.26 1.32
C HIS A 121 -16.61 -16.09 1.85
N PHE A 122 -16.10 -14.87 1.88
CA PHE A 122 -14.76 -14.55 2.36
C PHE A 122 -14.55 -14.88 3.84
N ILE A 123 -13.35 -15.39 4.14
CA ILE A 123 -12.81 -15.52 5.49
C ILE A 123 -11.37 -15.02 5.49
N LEU A 124 -11.01 -14.16 6.44
CA LEU A 124 -9.62 -13.75 6.64
C LEU A 124 -8.94 -14.75 7.56
N ASN A 125 -7.87 -15.38 7.07
CA ASN A 125 -7.15 -16.42 7.78
C ASN A 125 -5.95 -15.87 8.55
N SER A 126 -5.25 -14.89 7.98
CA SER A 126 -4.09 -14.25 8.60
C SER A 126 -3.91 -12.83 8.10
N GLY A 127 -3.35 -11.97 8.96
CA GLY A 127 -3.00 -10.58 8.68
C GLY A 127 -1.55 -10.32 9.13
N TYR A 128 -1.31 -9.30 9.93
CA TYR A 128 -0.03 -9.12 10.61
C TYR A 128 0.34 -10.35 11.45
N ARG A 129 1.62 -10.74 11.39
CA ARG A 129 2.21 -11.78 12.25
C ARG A 129 3.51 -11.27 12.83
N GLY A 130 3.64 -11.29 14.15
CA GLY A 130 4.88 -10.91 14.83
C GLY A 130 6.02 -11.90 14.56
N MET A 131 7.25 -11.48 14.87
CA MET A 131 8.44 -12.31 14.62
C MET A 131 8.40 -13.65 15.37
N GLU A 132 7.94 -13.68 16.62
CA GLU A 132 7.82 -14.92 17.40
C GLU A 132 6.75 -15.86 16.87
N GLU A 133 5.65 -15.32 16.35
CA GLU A 133 4.58 -16.11 15.74
C GLU A 133 5.06 -16.73 14.42
N GLN A 134 5.78 -15.96 13.61
CA GLN A 134 6.36 -16.43 12.36
C GLN A 134 7.39 -17.54 12.60
N GLU A 135 8.23 -17.42 13.64
CA GLU A 135 9.20 -18.45 14.01
C GLU A 135 8.52 -19.76 14.39
N LYS A 136 7.48 -19.71 15.23
CA LYS A 136 6.70 -20.91 15.60
C LYS A 136 6.07 -21.57 14.38
N LEU A 137 5.48 -20.79 13.48
CA LEU A 137 4.93 -21.36 12.25
C LEU A 137 6.02 -22.02 11.39
N TYR A 138 7.19 -21.40 11.30
CA TYR A 138 8.32 -21.95 10.56
C TYR A 138 8.78 -23.29 11.15
N GLU A 139 8.90 -23.38 12.48
CA GLU A 139 9.23 -24.62 13.18
C GLU A 139 8.18 -25.73 12.98
N GLU A 140 6.90 -25.37 12.96
CA GLU A 140 5.78 -26.32 12.83
C GLU A 140 5.57 -26.81 11.39
N MET A 141 5.62 -25.91 10.41
CA MET A 141 5.27 -26.19 9.02
C MET A 141 6.49 -26.52 8.15
N GLY A 142 7.68 -26.07 8.55
CA GLY A 142 8.92 -26.22 7.84
C GLY A 142 9.09 -25.29 6.62
N PRO A 143 10.29 -25.28 6.03
CA PRO A 143 10.69 -24.32 4.98
C PRO A 143 9.94 -24.49 3.65
N ALA A 144 9.18 -25.57 3.47
CA ALA A 144 8.37 -25.78 2.28
C ALA A 144 7.08 -24.93 2.29
N TYR A 145 6.66 -24.45 3.47
CA TYR A 145 5.36 -23.81 3.66
C TYR A 145 5.43 -22.48 4.41
N ALA A 146 6.51 -22.23 5.14
CA ALA A 146 6.70 -20.99 5.89
C ALA A 146 8.08 -20.41 5.61
N MET A 147 8.14 -19.08 5.52
CA MET A 147 9.40 -18.34 5.52
C MET A 147 9.92 -18.18 6.95
N PRO A 148 11.26 -18.15 7.14
CA PRO A 148 11.85 -17.86 8.45
C PRO A 148 11.42 -16.49 8.96
N SER A 149 11.48 -16.30 10.27
CA SER A 149 11.12 -15.03 10.90
C SER A 149 11.93 -13.87 10.33
N GLY A 150 11.24 -12.76 10.00
CA GLY A 150 11.85 -11.60 9.35
C GLY A 150 11.92 -11.70 7.82
N TYR A 151 11.42 -12.76 7.19
CA TYR A 151 11.39 -12.91 5.72
C TYR A 151 9.96 -13.08 5.18
N SER A 152 8.94 -12.85 6.01
CA SER A 152 7.53 -12.95 5.66
C SER A 152 6.90 -11.57 5.48
N GLU A 153 6.11 -11.36 4.43
CA GLU A 153 5.39 -10.10 4.22
C GLU A 153 4.35 -9.83 5.33
N HIS A 154 3.90 -10.86 6.04
CA HIS A 154 3.03 -10.69 7.21
C HIS A 154 3.74 -9.95 8.35
N ASN A 155 5.08 -10.00 8.43
CA ASN A 155 5.84 -9.29 9.45
C ASN A 155 5.84 -7.76 9.25
N VAL A 156 5.47 -7.26 8.05
CA VAL A 156 5.32 -5.81 7.80
C VAL A 156 3.86 -5.35 7.79
N GLY A 157 2.89 -6.26 7.94
CA GLY A 157 1.47 -5.91 8.07
C GLY A 157 0.79 -5.44 6.77
N SER A 158 1.38 -5.70 5.61
CA SER A 158 0.81 -5.38 4.29
C SER A 158 0.23 -6.59 3.54
N ALA A 159 0.40 -7.80 4.07
CA ALA A 159 -0.12 -9.04 3.50
C ALA A 159 -1.36 -9.55 4.24
N LEU A 160 -2.29 -10.13 3.48
CA LEU A 160 -3.50 -10.79 3.96
C LEU A 160 -3.59 -12.19 3.35
N ASP A 161 -3.81 -13.21 4.17
CA ASP A 161 -4.22 -14.53 3.70
C ASP A 161 -5.74 -14.61 3.71
N ILE A 162 -6.34 -14.55 2.52
CA ILE A 162 -7.78 -14.54 2.31
C ILE A 162 -8.24 -15.91 1.85
N GLY A 163 -9.28 -16.43 2.48
CA GLY A 163 -9.90 -17.72 2.19
C GLY A 163 -11.36 -17.59 1.75
N SER A 164 -11.94 -18.74 1.40
CA SER A 164 -13.37 -18.91 1.21
C SER A 164 -13.90 -19.96 2.18
N THR A 165 -15.07 -19.70 2.75
CA THR A 165 -15.77 -20.63 3.64
C THR A 165 -16.39 -21.82 2.91
N GLN A 166 -16.40 -21.81 1.58
CA GLN A 166 -17.03 -22.86 0.76
C GLN A 166 -16.02 -23.89 0.24
N MET A 167 -14.85 -23.43 -0.20
CA MET A 167 -13.84 -24.30 -0.80
C MET A 167 -12.46 -23.64 -0.83
N LYS A 168 -11.45 -24.38 -1.31
CA LYS A 168 -10.10 -23.84 -1.52
C LYS A 168 -10.13 -22.65 -2.48
N MET A 169 -9.32 -21.63 -2.19
CA MET A 169 -9.25 -20.39 -2.98
C MET A 169 -9.01 -20.61 -4.47
N GLU A 170 -8.20 -21.61 -4.85
CA GLU A 170 -7.96 -21.96 -6.25
C GLU A 170 -9.23 -22.29 -7.05
N HIS A 171 -10.30 -22.72 -6.38
CA HIS A 171 -11.56 -23.12 -7.00
C HIS A 171 -12.74 -22.22 -6.61
N ALA A 172 -12.55 -21.37 -5.59
CA ALA A 172 -13.60 -20.55 -5.03
C ALA A 172 -13.91 -19.34 -5.94
N PRO A 173 -15.19 -18.92 -6.03
CA PRO A 173 -15.56 -17.66 -6.66
C PRO A 173 -14.79 -16.46 -6.07
N GLU A 174 -14.53 -16.47 -4.76
CA GLU A 174 -13.73 -15.45 -4.06
C GLU A 174 -12.32 -15.33 -4.64
N GLY A 175 -11.61 -16.45 -4.83
CA GLY A 175 -10.25 -16.43 -5.37
C GLY A 175 -10.21 -15.91 -6.80
N LYS A 176 -11.15 -16.36 -7.64
CA LYS A 176 -11.27 -15.87 -9.01
C LYS A 176 -11.61 -14.37 -9.07
N TRP A 177 -12.54 -13.92 -8.23
CA TRP A 177 -12.93 -12.51 -8.20
C TRP A 177 -11.74 -11.63 -7.79
N LEU A 178 -11.00 -12.02 -6.75
CA LEU A 178 -9.83 -11.27 -6.30
C LEU A 178 -8.73 -11.23 -7.38
N GLU A 179 -8.42 -12.33 -8.05
CA GLU A 179 -7.43 -12.35 -9.15
C GLU A 179 -7.79 -11.35 -10.27
N ASP A 180 -9.08 -11.21 -10.56
CA ASP A 180 -9.60 -10.35 -11.62
C ASP A 180 -9.76 -8.87 -11.18
N HIS A 181 -9.93 -8.59 -9.88
CA HIS A 181 -10.38 -7.27 -9.39
C HIS A 181 -9.54 -6.64 -8.27
N SER A 182 -8.74 -7.40 -7.51
CA SER A 182 -8.04 -6.89 -6.32
C SER A 182 -7.16 -5.68 -6.61
N TRP A 183 -6.59 -5.65 -7.82
CA TRP A 183 -5.69 -4.59 -8.29
C TRP A 183 -6.36 -3.22 -8.34
N LYS A 184 -7.69 -3.15 -8.46
CA LYS A 184 -8.44 -1.89 -8.42
C LYS A 184 -8.42 -1.25 -7.03
N TYR A 185 -8.10 -2.03 -6.00
CA TYR A 185 -8.10 -1.61 -4.59
C TYR A 185 -6.69 -1.56 -4.00
N GLY A 186 -5.64 -1.56 -4.83
CA GLY A 186 -4.26 -1.54 -4.32
C GLY A 186 -3.69 -2.91 -3.93
N PHE A 187 -4.42 -4.02 -4.16
CA PHE A 187 -3.96 -5.37 -3.81
C PHE A 187 -3.49 -6.17 -5.03
N ILE A 188 -2.42 -6.95 -4.86
CA ILE A 188 -1.94 -7.91 -5.86
C ILE A 188 -2.04 -9.33 -5.32
N LEU A 189 -2.26 -10.30 -6.20
CA LEU A 189 -1.95 -11.69 -5.92
C LEU A 189 -0.42 -11.83 -5.91
N ARG A 190 0.18 -12.01 -4.73
CA ARG A 190 1.63 -11.85 -4.55
C ARG A 190 2.46 -12.96 -5.20
N TYR A 191 1.92 -14.18 -5.18
CA TYR A 191 2.59 -15.40 -5.66
C TYR A 191 1.74 -16.11 -6.72
N PRO A 192 1.68 -15.59 -7.96
CA PRO A 192 0.94 -16.22 -9.06
C PRO A 192 1.73 -17.38 -9.69
N LYS A 193 1.02 -18.30 -10.36
CA LYS A 193 1.59 -19.55 -10.92
C LYS A 193 2.75 -19.32 -11.90
N ASP A 194 2.68 -18.25 -12.68
CA ASP A 194 3.63 -17.92 -13.75
C ASP A 194 4.87 -17.16 -13.25
N LYS A 195 4.95 -16.81 -11.96
CA LYS A 195 6.06 -16.03 -11.38
C LYS A 195 6.90 -16.77 -10.34
N VAL A 196 6.69 -18.08 -10.16
CA VAL A 196 7.43 -18.91 -9.18
C VAL A 196 8.96 -18.79 -9.33
N ALA A 197 9.46 -18.73 -10.57
CA ALA A 197 10.90 -18.60 -10.82
C ALA A 197 11.49 -17.26 -10.38
N ILE A 198 10.66 -16.23 -10.24
CA ILE A 198 11.04 -14.86 -9.87
C ILE A 198 10.84 -14.66 -8.37
N THR A 199 9.65 -14.99 -7.86
CA THR A 199 9.32 -14.80 -6.43
C THR A 199 10.03 -15.81 -5.53
N GLY A 200 10.38 -16.98 -6.07
CA GLY A 200 10.93 -18.09 -5.30
C GLY A 200 9.90 -18.83 -4.43
N THR A 201 8.62 -18.41 -4.50
CA THR A 201 7.51 -18.99 -3.74
C THR A 201 6.55 -19.66 -4.70
N VAL A 202 6.03 -20.83 -4.31
CA VAL A 202 5.02 -21.55 -5.09
C VAL A 202 3.72 -20.75 -5.18
N PHE A 203 2.80 -21.19 -6.03
CA PHE A 203 1.50 -20.53 -6.17
C PHE A 203 0.70 -20.53 -4.86
N GLU A 204 0.31 -19.33 -4.41
CA GLU A 204 -0.51 -19.13 -3.20
C GLU A 204 -1.76 -18.31 -3.55
N PRO A 205 -2.88 -18.94 -3.96
CA PRO A 205 -4.11 -18.25 -4.37
C PRO A 205 -4.81 -17.46 -3.26
N TRP A 206 -4.34 -17.59 -2.02
CA TRP A 206 -4.89 -16.91 -0.84
C TRP A 206 -4.08 -15.67 -0.43
N HIS A 207 -2.83 -15.53 -0.88
CA HIS A 207 -1.92 -14.52 -0.35
C HIS A 207 -1.96 -13.23 -1.19
N PHE A 208 -2.60 -12.20 -0.63
CA PHE A 208 -2.75 -10.90 -1.26
C PHE A 208 -1.93 -9.85 -0.53
N ARG A 209 -1.21 -9.04 -1.31
CA ARG A 209 -0.30 -7.99 -0.82
C ARG A 209 -0.85 -6.63 -1.20
N TYR A 210 -0.99 -5.73 -0.22
CA TYR A 210 -1.29 -4.33 -0.47
C TYR A 210 -0.03 -3.59 -0.92
N VAL A 211 -0.11 -2.93 -2.08
CA VAL A 211 0.94 -2.09 -2.69
C VAL A 211 0.44 -0.68 -3.03
N GLY A 212 -0.86 -0.42 -2.84
CA GLY A 212 -1.47 0.88 -3.12
C GLY A 212 -1.74 1.14 -4.61
N LEU A 213 -2.54 2.17 -4.87
CA LEU A 213 -2.79 2.70 -6.21
C LEU A 213 -1.80 3.83 -6.53
N PRO A 214 -1.33 3.92 -7.79
CA PRO A 214 -1.76 3.17 -8.96
C PRO A 214 -0.89 1.92 -9.19
N HIS A 215 -0.03 1.57 -8.24
CA HIS A 215 1.00 0.55 -8.38
C HIS A 215 0.41 -0.81 -8.75
N SER A 216 -0.60 -1.27 -8.02
CA SER A 216 -1.30 -2.51 -8.33
C SER A 216 -1.90 -2.54 -9.74
N ALA A 217 -2.40 -1.40 -10.24
CA ALA A 217 -2.97 -1.29 -11.59
C ALA A 217 -1.88 -1.41 -12.67
N ILE A 218 -0.73 -0.75 -12.49
CA ILE A 218 0.43 -0.88 -13.38
C ILE A 218 0.91 -2.34 -13.40
N MET A 219 1.02 -2.95 -12.21
CA MET A 219 1.44 -4.35 -12.08
C MET A 219 0.49 -5.30 -12.79
N LYS A 220 -0.83 -5.13 -12.63
CA LYS A 220 -1.82 -5.93 -13.34
C LYS A 220 -1.73 -5.76 -14.85
N GLN A 221 -1.62 -4.52 -15.33
CA GLN A 221 -1.58 -4.23 -16.76
C GLN A 221 -0.36 -4.84 -17.47
N ASN A 222 0.78 -4.91 -16.77
CA ASN A 222 2.04 -5.41 -17.33
C ASN A 222 2.35 -6.85 -16.92
N ASN A 223 1.47 -7.50 -16.15
CA ASN A 223 1.68 -8.82 -15.56
C ASN A 223 3.01 -8.92 -14.78
N PHE A 224 3.25 -7.97 -13.89
CA PHE A 224 4.46 -7.94 -13.04
C PHE A 224 4.23 -8.62 -11.68
N SER A 225 5.25 -9.34 -11.21
CA SER A 225 5.45 -9.55 -9.77
C SER A 225 5.97 -8.26 -9.11
N LEU A 226 6.01 -8.20 -7.77
CA LEU A 226 6.54 -7.03 -7.06
C LEU A 226 8.03 -6.80 -7.39
N GLU A 227 8.81 -7.88 -7.51
CA GLU A 227 10.21 -7.85 -7.91
C GLU A 227 10.38 -7.18 -9.28
N GLU A 228 9.67 -7.66 -10.30
CA GLU A 228 9.75 -7.10 -11.65
C GLU A 228 9.30 -5.64 -11.71
N TYR A 229 8.27 -5.30 -10.92
CA TYR A 229 7.75 -3.94 -10.88
C TYR A 229 8.74 -2.96 -10.28
N LEU A 230 9.44 -3.33 -9.21
CA LEU A 230 10.45 -2.46 -8.59
C LEU A 230 11.68 -2.31 -9.49
N ASP A 231 12.10 -3.37 -10.17
CA ASP A 231 13.14 -3.28 -11.21
C ASP A 231 12.73 -2.36 -12.36
N TYR A 232 11.47 -2.45 -12.80
CA TYR A 232 10.91 -1.56 -13.81
C TYR A 232 10.92 -0.09 -13.37
N LEU A 233 10.50 0.23 -12.15
CA LEU A 233 10.55 1.60 -11.63
C LEU A 233 11.99 2.11 -11.53
N LYS A 234 12.92 1.27 -11.07
CA LYS A 234 14.33 1.58 -10.96
C LYS A 234 14.98 1.84 -12.32
N ASP A 235 14.60 1.11 -13.36
CA ASP A 235 15.04 1.36 -14.75
C ASP A 235 14.47 2.67 -15.29
N LYS A 236 13.16 2.88 -15.17
CA LYS A 236 12.47 4.03 -15.77
C LYS A 236 12.76 5.35 -15.08
N ARG A 237 13.02 5.33 -13.76
CA ARG A 237 13.22 6.49 -12.88
C ARG A 237 12.02 7.43 -12.72
N SER A 238 11.23 7.63 -13.76
CA SER A 238 10.05 8.49 -13.74
C SER A 238 9.01 7.96 -14.74
N ILE A 239 7.77 7.81 -14.30
CA ILE A 239 6.64 7.43 -15.13
C ILE A 239 5.39 8.23 -14.75
N SER A 240 4.53 8.45 -15.73
CA SER A 240 3.22 9.08 -15.55
C SER A 240 2.12 8.10 -15.97
N VAL A 241 1.06 7.97 -15.19
CA VAL A 241 -0.09 7.09 -15.49
C VAL A 241 -1.40 7.73 -15.06
N THR A 242 -2.45 7.52 -15.85
CA THR A 242 -3.82 7.88 -15.45
C THR A 242 -4.53 6.63 -14.94
N ASN A 243 -5.09 6.69 -13.73
CA ASN A 243 -5.91 5.64 -13.15
C ASN A 243 -7.14 6.27 -12.46
N ASP A 244 -8.34 5.84 -12.83
CA ASP A 244 -9.63 6.34 -12.29
C ASP A 244 -9.75 7.88 -12.22
N GLY A 245 -9.39 8.55 -13.32
CA GLY A 245 -9.50 10.02 -13.41
C GLY A 245 -8.53 10.77 -12.50
N LYS A 246 -7.45 10.12 -12.06
CA LYS A 246 -6.30 10.75 -11.40
C LYS A 246 -5.06 10.54 -12.24
N ILE A 247 -4.25 11.58 -12.35
CA ILE A 247 -2.95 11.53 -12.99
C ILE A 247 -1.92 11.34 -11.88
N TYR A 248 -1.13 10.28 -11.99
CA TYR A 248 -0.09 9.91 -11.06
C TYR A 248 1.28 10.10 -11.71
N GLU A 249 2.17 10.78 -11.01
CA GLU A 249 3.59 10.88 -11.33
C GLU A 249 4.38 10.06 -10.30
N ILE A 250 5.10 9.05 -10.76
CA ILE A 250 5.86 8.11 -9.93
C ILE A 250 7.34 8.27 -10.25
N ASN A 251 8.13 8.61 -9.23
CA ASN A 251 9.56 8.85 -9.37
C ASN A 251 10.36 7.93 -8.44
N TYR A 252 11.41 7.30 -8.95
CA TYR A 252 12.32 6.45 -8.20
C TYR A 252 13.65 7.16 -7.96
N TYR A 253 14.07 7.23 -6.70
CA TYR A 253 15.32 7.84 -6.26
C TYR A 253 16.21 6.78 -5.61
N PRO A 254 17.43 6.54 -6.10
CA PRO A 254 18.41 5.75 -5.37
C PRO A 254 18.88 6.53 -4.14
N VAL A 255 19.03 5.87 -2.99
CA VAL A 255 19.40 6.50 -1.72
C VAL A 255 20.72 5.95 -1.21
N ASP A 256 21.79 6.73 -1.37
CA ASP A 256 23.11 6.40 -0.83
C ASP A 256 23.34 7.06 0.56
N GLU A 257 22.86 8.30 0.69
CA GLU A 257 22.90 9.16 1.87
C GLU A 257 21.61 9.99 1.99
N GLU A 258 21.51 10.85 3.01
CA GLU A 258 20.39 11.78 3.15
C GLU A 258 20.26 12.66 1.90
N MET A 259 19.04 12.79 1.38
CA MET A 259 18.81 13.53 0.14
C MET A 259 17.58 14.42 0.24
N THR A 260 17.55 15.45 -0.60
CA THR A 260 16.39 16.32 -0.77
C THR A 260 15.73 16.02 -2.11
N ILE A 261 14.43 15.76 -2.07
CA ILE A 261 13.58 15.59 -3.26
C ILE A 261 12.64 16.78 -3.40
N LYS A 262 12.15 17.02 -4.62
CA LYS A 262 11.13 18.04 -4.90
C LYS A 262 9.81 17.36 -5.24
N VAL A 263 8.73 17.78 -4.60
CA VAL A 263 7.37 17.34 -4.95
C VAL A 263 6.47 18.53 -5.26
N PRO A 264 5.51 18.43 -6.20
CA PRO A 264 4.60 19.52 -6.51
C PRO A 264 3.69 19.86 -5.31
N ILE A 265 3.56 21.15 -4.96
CA ILE A 265 2.76 21.62 -3.81
C ILE A 265 1.27 21.33 -3.99
N SER A 266 0.77 21.37 -5.23
CA SER A 266 -0.63 21.14 -5.56
C SER A 266 -1.04 19.66 -5.53
N SER A 267 -0.08 18.75 -5.47
CA SER A 267 -0.31 17.30 -5.49
C SER A 267 -0.40 16.71 -4.08
N ASN A 268 -1.23 15.69 -3.90
CA ASN A 268 -1.04 14.77 -2.78
C ASN A 268 0.12 13.84 -3.15
N TYR A 269 0.82 13.29 -2.16
CA TYR A 269 1.90 12.36 -2.43
C TYR A 269 2.05 11.31 -1.33
N GLU A 270 2.58 10.16 -1.73
CA GLU A 270 3.00 9.05 -0.88
C GLU A 270 4.47 8.75 -1.15
N ILE A 271 5.16 8.26 -0.12
CA ILE A 271 6.57 7.89 -0.18
C ILE A 271 6.71 6.47 0.34
N SER A 272 7.39 5.63 -0.43
CA SER A 272 7.72 4.27 -0.02
C SER A 272 9.14 3.94 -0.38
N GLY A 273 9.87 3.33 0.53
CA GLY A 273 11.07 2.58 0.22
C GLY A 273 10.76 1.35 -0.63
N ASP A 274 11.79 0.81 -1.27
CA ASP A 274 11.77 -0.48 -1.99
C ASP A 274 12.35 -1.64 -1.17
N ASN A 275 12.90 -1.38 0.03
CA ASN A 275 13.67 -2.30 0.87
C ASN A 275 15.02 -2.78 0.27
N MET A 276 15.46 -2.19 -0.84
CA MET A 276 16.68 -2.58 -1.57
C MET A 276 17.73 -1.45 -1.65
N GLY A 277 17.31 -0.20 -1.51
CA GLY A 277 18.19 0.97 -1.54
C GLY A 277 17.63 2.18 -2.30
N GLY A 278 16.33 2.22 -2.55
CA GLY A 278 15.67 3.35 -3.20
C GLY A 278 14.35 3.72 -2.56
N VAL A 279 13.85 4.88 -2.97
CA VAL A 279 12.56 5.44 -2.56
C VAL A 279 11.75 5.77 -3.80
N ILE A 280 10.49 5.35 -3.78
CA ILE A 280 9.44 5.67 -4.72
C ILE A 280 8.60 6.80 -4.15
N VAL A 281 8.44 7.86 -4.93
CA VAL A 281 7.56 8.99 -4.61
C VAL A 281 6.43 8.99 -5.62
N THR A 282 5.22 8.84 -5.12
CA THR A 282 3.99 8.79 -5.92
C THR A 282 3.18 10.02 -5.64
N SER A 283 3.14 10.96 -6.58
CA SER A 283 2.33 12.18 -6.47
C SER A 283 1.13 12.12 -7.40
N TYR A 284 0.01 12.71 -7.01
CA TYR A 284 -1.19 12.70 -7.84
C TYR A 284 -2.05 13.94 -7.70
N VAL A 285 -2.74 14.24 -8.80
CA VAL A 285 -3.77 15.28 -8.91
C VAL A 285 -5.02 14.68 -9.53
N ASN A 286 -6.19 15.22 -9.17
CA ASN A 286 -7.42 14.84 -9.84
C ASN A 286 -7.40 15.41 -11.26
N GLU A 287 -7.84 14.62 -12.24
CA GLU A 287 -8.02 15.10 -13.60
C GLU A 287 -9.08 16.20 -13.59
N GLU A 288 -8.73 17.40 -14.04
CA GLU A 288 -9.70 18.48 -14.18
C GLU A 288 -10.76 18.02 -15.19
N LYS A 289 -12.00 17.85 -14.72
CA LYS A 289 -13.15 17.69 -15.63
C LYS A 289 -13.21 18.96 -16.47
N LYS A 290 -12.82 18.88 -17.74
CA LYS A 290 -13.11 19.93 -18.71
C LYS A 290 -14.63 20.01 -18.85
N GLU A 291 -15.22 21.03 -18.21
CA GLU A 291 -16.61 21.46 -18.44
C GLU A 291 -16.79 21.98 -19.88
#